data_AF-A0A9D6MAX3-F1
#
_entry.id   AF-A0A9D6MAX3-F1
#
_cell.length_a   1.000
_cell.length_b   1.000
_cell.length_c   1.000
_cell.angle_alpha   90.00
_cell.angle_beta   90.00
_cell.angle_gamma   90.00
#
_symmetry.space_group_name_H-M   'P 1'
#
loop_
_entity.id
_entity.type
_entity.pdbx_description
1 polymer ?
#
loop_
_entity_poly.entity_id
_entity_poly.type
_entity_poly.pdbx_seq_one_letter_code
_entity_poly.pdbx_strand_id
1 'polypeptide(L)'
;MNGLRAELAATDAALEALRLYNDRVRSGDLGPARAHIKHAHHPASDIGSAMSKLAEVWAALSIGVFMVGFVFIYFTTSARFWPIGLGLLLGVIVFVEAGFRRQLSQLVSSVAIGLALASSLVLLFHFFWQIVIVGVLVAGGYIMWDNVRELRG
;
A
#
# COMPACT_ATOMS: atom_id res chain seq x y z
N MET A 1 -52.48 30.37 -12.91
CA MET A 1 -51.93 31.56 -13.60
C MET A 1 -50.54 31.99 -13.11
N ASN A 2 -50.08 31.63 -11.90
CA ASN A 2 -48.78 32.10 -11.37
C ASN A 2 -47.56 31.35 -11.95
N GLY A 3 -47.67 30.06 -12.27
CA GLY A 3 -46.56 29.26 -12.84
C GLY A 3 -46.09 29.77 -14.21
N LEU A 4 -47.03 30.15 -15.09
CA LEU A 4 -46.71 30.64 -16.43
C LEU A 4 -45.97 31.99 -16.40
N ARG A 5 -46.28 32.86 -15.41
CA ARG A 5 -45.58 34.12 -15.21
C ARG A 5 -44.16 33.92 -14.67
N ALA A 6 -43.97 32.93 -13.80
CA ALA A 6 -42.64 32.59 -13.27
C ALA A 6 -41.74 32.00 -14.36
N GLU A 7 -42.29 31.16 -15.24
CA GLU A 7 -41.57 30.59 -16.38
C GLU A 7 -41.20 31.64 -17.42
N LEU A 8 -42.10 32.58 -17.71
CA LEU A 8 -41.80 33.73 -18.56
C LEU A 8 -40.70 34.61 -17.96
N ALA A 9 -40.78 34.94 -16.67
CA ALA A 9 -39.76 35.74 -15.99
C ALA A 9 -38.39 35.05 -15.97
N ALA A 10 -38.35 33.72 -15.79
CA ALA A 10 -37.12 32.94 -15.85
C ALA A 10 -36.53 32.93 -17.27
N THR A 11 -37.39 32.83 -18.29
CA THR A 11 -36.97 32.82 -19.70
C THR A 11 -36.44 34.18 -20.13
N ASP A 12 -37.10 35.28 -19.72
CA ASP A 12 -36.64 36.64 -19.98
C ASP A 12 -35.31 36.93 -19.29
N ALA A 13 -35.15 36.52 -18.02
CA ALA A 13 -33.88 36.65 -17.31
C ALA A 13 -32.74 35.88 -17.99
N ALA A 14 -33.02 34.68 -18.53
CA ALA A 14 -32.04 33.90 -19.27
C ALA A 14 -31.66 34.56 -20.61
N LEU A 15 -32.65 35.09 -21.35
CA LEU A 15 -32.42 35.81 -22.60
C LEU A 15 -31.59 37.08 -22.38
N GLU A 16 -31.87 37.82 -21.31
CA GLU A 16 -31.12 39.03 -20.95
C GLU A 16 -29.67 38.70 -20.56
N ALA A 17 -29.46 37.63 -19.79
CA ALA A 17 -28.11 37.14 -19.48
C ALA A 17 -27.33 36.73 -20.75
N LEU A 18 -27.99 36.10 -21.73
CA LEU A 18 -27.37 35.72 -23.01
C LEU A 18 -27.02 36.95 -23.86
N ARG A 19 -27.89 37.98 -23.89
CA ARG A 19 -27.61 39.24 -24.60
C ARG A 19 -26.39 39.94 -24.02
N LEU A 20 -26.34 40.10 -22.70
CA LEU A 20 -25.21 40.69 -21.98
C LEU A 20 -23.91 39.89 -22.18
N TYR A 21 -23.99 38.56 -22.31
CA TYR A 21 -22.84 37.74 -22.66
C TYR A 21 -22.39 37.95 -24.12
N ASN A 22 -23.31 38.04 -25.07
CA ASN A 22 -22.99 38.27 -26.48
C ASN A 22 -22.33 39.64 -26.69
N ASP A 23 -22.84 40.68 -26.03
CA ASP A 23 -22.27 42.03 -26.10
C ASP A 23 -20.84 42.07 -25.54
N ARG A 24 -20.57 41.35 -24.44
CA ARG A 24 -19.21 41.19 -23.90
C ARG A 24 -18.27 40.49 -24.89
N VAL A 25 -18.71 39.38 -25.48
CA VAL A 25 -17.91 38.65 -26.49
C VAL A 25 -17.67 39.52 -27.74
N ARG A 26 -18.66 40.27 -28.21
CA ARG A 26 -18.50 41.21 -29.33
C ARG A 26 -17.54 42.35 -29.03
N SER A 27 -17.48 42.79 -27.77
CA SER A 27 -16.51 43.80 -27.32
C SER A 27 -15.08 43.26 -27.15
N GLY A 28 -14.89 41.95 -27.38
CA GLY A 28 -13.59 41.28 -27.27
C GLY A 28 -13.24 40.81 -25.86
N ASP A 29 -14.13 41.01 -24.89
CA ASP A 29 -13.98 40.50 -23.52
C ASP A 29 -14.56 39.08 -23.42
N LEU A 30 -13.70 38.08 -23.66
CA LEU A 30 -14.03 36.66 -23.48
C LEU A 30 -13.96 36.20 -22.01
N GLY A 31 -13.68 37.12 -21.08
CA GLY A 31 -13.42 36.80 -19.69
C GLY A 31 -12.08 36.07 -19.47
N PRO A 32 -11.78 35.71 -18.21
CA PRO A 32 -10.54 35.03 -17.89
C PRO A 32 -10.50 33.63 -18.50
N ALA A 33 -9.49 33.35 -19.34
CA ALA A 33 -9.29 32.07 -20.02
C ALA A 33 -9.27 30.83 -19.08
N ARG A 34 -9.07 31.04 -17.78
CA ARG A 34 -8.97 30.00 -16.75
C ARG A 34 -10.24 29.86 -15.90
N ALA A 35 -11.30 30.62 -16.19
CA ALA A 35 -12.55 30.57 -15.44
C ALA A 35 -13.25 29.19 -15.52
N HIS A 36 -12.91 28.38 -16.53
CA HIS A 36 -13.41 27.00 -16.68
C HIS A 36 -12.68 25.99 -15.78
N ILE A 37 -11.57 26.35 -15.14
CA ILE A 37 -10.79 25.45 -14.29
C ILE A 37 -11.35 25.49 -12.87
N LYS A 38 -12.34 24.64 -12.59
CA LYS A 38 -12.90 24.47 -11.24
C LYS A 38 -12.01 23.63 -10.30
N HIS A 39 -11.06 22.90 -10.85
CA HIS A 39 -10.08 22.11 -10.10
C HIS A 39 -8.71 22.31 -10.76
N ALA A 40 -7.81 23.00 -10.05
CA ALA A 40 -6.42 23.08 -10.47
C ALA A 40 -5.78 21.69 -10.32
N HIS A 41 -5.27 21.11 -11.40
CA HIS A 41 -4.38 19.96 -11.30
C HIS A 41 -3.07 20.41 -10.64
N HIS A 42 -2.97 20.21 -9.33
CA HIS A 42 -1.68 20.31 -8.66
C HIS A 42 -0.79 19.13 -9.11
N PRO A 43 0.47 19.38 -9.52
CA PRO A 43 1.43 18.30 -9.68
C PRO A 43 1.54 17.54 -8.35
N ALA A 44 1.59 16.22 -8.40
CA ALA A 44 1.74 15.38 -7.22
C ALA A 44 2.92 15.90 -6.39
N SER A 45 2.65 16.26 -5.13
CA SER A 45 3.62 16.84 -4.22
C SER A 45 4.86 15.95 -4.09
N ASP A 46 6.05 16.55 -4.17
CA ASP A 46 7.40 15.94 -4.09
C ASP A 46 7.72 15.09 -2.84
N ILE A 47 6.73 14.85 -1.98
CA ILE A 47 6.84 14.13 -0.71
C ILE A 47 6.96 12.59 -0.91
N GLY A 48 6.81 12.08 -2.15
CA GLY A 48 6.93 10.65 -2.51
C GLY A 48 8.26 10.21 -3.16
N SER A 49 9.28 11.08 -3.17
CA SER A 49 10.43 10.97 -4.08
C SER A 49 11.43 9.84 -3.79
N ALA A 50 11.62 9.39 -2.55
CA ALA A 50 12.55 8.28 -2.25
C ALA A 50 12.04 6.92 -2.77
N MET A 51 10.73 6.70 -2.72
CA MET A 51 10.14 5.41 -3.05
C MET A 51 9.72 5.31 -4.52
N SER A 52 9.37 6.44 -5.15
CA SER A 52 9.29 6.51 -6.61
C SER A 52 10.64 6.13 -7.24
N LYS A 53 11.75 6.59 -6.66
CA LYS A 53 13.10 6.20 -7.08
C LYS A 53 13.39 4.72 -6.83
N LEU A 54 12.95 4.15 -5.71
CA LEU A 54 13.12 2.71 -5.44
C LEU A 54 12.27 1.83 -6.38
N ALA A 55 11.06 2.27 -6.73
CA ALA A 55 10.23 1.60 -7.73
C ALA A 55 10.87 1.69 -9.14
N GLU A 56 11.47 2.83 -9.47
CA GLU A 56 12.22 3.03 -10.72
C GLU A 56 13.49 2.17 -10.78
N VAL A 57 14.25 2.12 -9.69
CA VAL A 57 15.42 1.24 -9.54
C VAL A 57 15.00 -0.24 -9.59
N TRP A 58 13.90 -0.62 -8.93
CA TRP A 58 13.38 -1.98 -8.97
C TRP A 58 12.91 -2.36 -10.38
N ALA A 59 12.21 -1.47 -11.08
CA ALA A 59 11.81 -1.70 -12.47
C ALA A 59 13.05 -1.93 -13.36
N ALA A 60 14.10 -1.13 -13.19
CA ALA A 60 15.36 -1.27 -13.92
C ALA A 60 16.13 -2.55 -13.55
N LEU A 61 16.07 -2.99 -12.29
CA LEU A 61 16.87 -4.11 -11.77
C LEU A 61 16.15 -5.47 -11.87
N SER A 62 14.82 -5.48 -11.99
CA SER A 62 13.97 -6.69 -11.96
C SER A 62 14.40 -7.75 -12.97
N ILE A 63 14.69 -7.33 -14.21
CA ILE A 63 15.13 -8.20 -15.29
C ILE A 63 16.49 -8.81 -14.97
N GLY A 64 17.42 -8.02 -14.43
CA GLY A 64 18.74 -8.50 -14.02
C GLY A 64 18.66 -9.52 -12.88
N VAL A 65 17.84 -9.25 -11.87
CA VAL A 65 17.60 -10.17 -10.74
C VAL A 65 16.94 -11.46 -11.21
N PHE A 66 15.96 -11.37 -12.12
CA PHE A 66 15.34 -12.55 -12.72
C PHE A 66 16.39 -13.40 -13.46
N MET A 67 17.26 -12.77 -14.25
CA MET A 67 18.26 -13.47 -15.03
C MET A 67 19.31 -14.16 -14.15
N VAL A 68 19.82 -13.47 -13.12
CA VAL A 68 20.75 -14.06 -12.14
C VAL A 68 20.10 -15.19 -11.36
N GLY A 69 18.86 -14.99 -10.87
CA GLY A 69 18.10 -16.01 -10.15
C GLY A 69 17.82 -17.24 -11.00
N PHE A 70 17.46 -17.05 -12.27
CA PHE A 70 17.25 -18.12 -13.24
C PHE A 70 18.51 -18.95 -13.45
N VAL A 71 19.67 -18.31 -13.67
CA VAL A 71 20.95 -19.00 -13.85
C VAL A 71 21.37 -19.73 -12.57
N PHE A 72 21.15 -19.12 -11.40
CA PHE A 72 21.45 -19.75 -10.11
C PHE A 72 20.61 -21.01 -9.87
N ILE A 73 19.31 -20.94 -10.14
CA ILE A 73 18.40 -22.09 -10.11
C ILE A 73 18.89 -23.16 -11.09
N TYR A 74 19.33 -22.76 -12.28
CA TYR A 74 19.81 -23.69 -13.30
C TYR A 74 21.00 -24.52 -12.86
N PHE A 75 21.96 -23.90 -12.20
CA PHE A 75 23.17 -24.59 -11.76
C PHE A 75 22.97 -25.39 -10.46
N THR A 76 22.10 -24.92 -9.57
CA THR A 76 21.99 -25.47 -8.21
C THR A 76 20.88 -26.53 -8.08
N THR A 77 19.83 -26.45 -8.91
CA THR A 77 18.63 -27.28 -8.76
C THR A 77 18.58 -28.42 -9.77
N SER A 78 18.27 -29.64 -9.32
CA SER A 78 18.01 -30.78 -10.22
C SER A 78 16.77 -30.53 -11.08
N ALA A 79 16.80 -30.98 -12.35
CA ALA A 79 15.75 -30.71 -13.36
C ALA A 79 14.30 -30.99 -12.90
N ARG A 80 14.11 -31.90 -11.93
CA ARG A 80 12.80 -32.23 -11.34
C ARG A 80 12.16 -31.08 -10.55
N PHE A 81 12.98 -30.26 -9.89
CA PHE A 81 12.51 -29.16 -9.02
C PHE A 81 12.60 -27.80 -9.70
N TRP A 82 13.09 -27.74 -10.94
CA TRP A 82 13.12 -26.55 -11.77
C TRP A 82 11.80 -25.74 -11.79
N PRO A 83 10.62 -26.35 -12.07
CA PRO A 83 9.38 -25.58 -12.14
C PRO A 83 8.99 -24.96 -10.79
N ILE A 84 9.36 -25.59 -9.67
CA ILE A 84 9.11 -25.07 -8.33
C ILE A 84 10.01 -23.87 -8.06
N GLY A 85 11.30 -23.97 -8.41
CA GLY A 85 12.26 -22.85 -8.29
C GLY A 85 11.87 -21.65 -9.15
N LEU A 86 11.45 -21.89 -10.40
CA LEU A 86 10.99 -20.84 -11.30
C LEU A 86 9.68 -20.19 -10.80
N GLY A 87 8.75 -21.00 -10.29
CA GLY A 87 7.51 -20.51 -9.67
C GLY A 87 7.78 -19.65 -8.44
N LEU A 88 8.75 -20.04 -7.61
CA LEU A 88 9.20 -19.24 -6.47
C LEU A 88 9.82 -17.91 -6.91
N LEU A 89 10.72 -17.93 -7.90
CA LEU A 89 11.37 -16.73 -8.43
C LEU A 89 10.36 -15.74 -9.01
N LEU A 90 9.44 -16.22 -9.85
CA LEU A 90 8.35 -15.41 -10.40
C LEU A 90 7.42 -14.89 -9.30
N GLY A 91 7.08 -15.74 -8.33
CA GLY A 91 6.25 -15.38 -7.18
C GLY A 91 6.86 -14.23 -6.37
N VAL A 92 8.17 -14.28 -6.12
CA VAL A 92 8.89 -13.20 -5.42
C VAL A 92 8.88 -11.91 -6.23
N ILE A 93 9.15 -11.97 -7.54
CA ILE A 93 9.15 -10.76 -8.39
C ILE A 93 7.76 -10.13 -8.44
N VAL A 94 6.72 -10.93 -8.69
CA VAL A 94 5.33 -10.44 -8.74
C VAL A 94 4.88 -9.95 -7.37
N PHE A 95 5.27 -10.59 -6.28
CA PHE A 95 4.97 -10.14 -4.93
C PHE A 95 5.57 -8.76 -4.65
N VAL A 96 6.84 -8.58 -5.01
CA VAL A 96 7.53 -7.30 -4.85
C VAL A 96 6.89 -6.22 -5.76
N GLU A 97 6.57 -6.56 -7.00
CA GLU A 97 5.91 -5.65 -7.96
C GLU A 97 4.48 -5.27 -7.53
N ALA A 98 3.70 -6.22 -7.04
CA ALA A 98 2.36 -6.01 -6.47
C ALA A 98 2.43 -5.14 -5.21
N GLY A 99 3.51 -5.27 -4.44
CA GLY A 99 3.83 -4.36 -3.36
C GLY A 99 3.98 -2.92 -3.86
N PHE A 100 4.88 -2.67 -4.80
CA PHE A 100 5.13 -1.31 -5.28
C PHE A 100 3.87 -0.62 -5.86
N ARG A 101 2.91 -1.37 -6.42
CA ARG A 101 1.68 -0.81 -7.02
C ARG A 101 0.62 -0.28 -6.03
N ARG A 102 0.64 -0.59 -4.72
CA ARG A 102 -0.57 -0.42 -3.86
C ARG A 102 -0.40 0.36 -2.54
N GLN A 103 0.35 1.47 -2.52
CA GLN A 103 0.56 2.34 -1.34
C GLN A 103 1.47 1.75 -0.26
N LEU A 104 2.71 2.25 -0.26
CA LEU A 104 3.88 1.61 0.32
C LEU A 104 3.95 1.60 1.87
N SER A 105 3.14 2.41 2.56
CA SER A 105 3.05 2.39 4.03
C SER A 105 2.52 1.07 4.57
N GLN A 106 1.68 0.36 3.81
CA GLN A 106 1.08 -0.90 4.27
C GLN A 106 2.02 -2.10 4.08
N LEU A 107 3.01 -2.02 3.19
CA LEU A 107 3.89 -3.13 2.87
C LEU A 107 5.05 -3.28 3.81
N VAL A 108 5.65 -2.18 4.27
CA VAL A 108 6.66 -2.26 5.34
C VAL A 108 6.03 -2.90 6.57
N SER A 109 4.81 -2.50 6.92
CA SER A 109 4.07 -3.12 8.03
C SER A 109 3.73 -4.58 7.75
N SER A 110 3.22 -4.91 6.55
CA SER A 110 2.81 -6.29 6.22
C SER A 110 4.00 -7.25 6.12
N VAL A 111 5.13 -6.79 5.58
CA VAL A 111 6.39 -7.55 5.52
C VAL A 111 6.98 -7.69 6.92
N ALA A 112 6.99 -6.63 7.74
CA ALA A 112 7.46 -6.72 9.12
C ALA A 112 6.59 -7.68 9.95
N ILE A 113 5.26 -7.63 9.79
CA ILE A 113 4.34 -8.57 10.42
C ILE A 113 4.58 -9.99 9.91
N GLY A 114 4.76 -10.18 8.60
CA GLY A 114 5.08 -11.47 8.01
C GLY A 114 6.38 -12.06 8.53
N LEU A 115 7.45 -11.26 8.59
CA LEU A 115 8.74 -11.65 9.17
C LEU A 115 8.63 -11.91 10.67
N ALA A 116 7.86 -11.11 11.41
CA ALA A 116 7.64 -11.32 12.84
C ALA A 116 6.90 -12.62 13.12
N LEU A 117 5.87 -12.94 12.33
CA LEU A 117 5.14 -14.21 12.43
C LEU A 117 6.02 -15.39 12.03
N ALA A 118 6.78 -15.28 10.94
CA ALA A 118 7.71 -16.32 10.50
C ALA A 118 8.83 -16.54 11.54
N SER A 119 9.42 -15.46 12.04
CA SER A 119 10.45 -15.50 13.08
C SER A 119 9.88 -16.08 14.38
N SER A 120 8.69 -15.64 14.79
CA SER A 120 7.99 -16.19 15.95
C SER A 120 7.75 -17.69 15.79
N LEU A 121 7.33 -18.16 14.61
CA LEU A 121 7.07 -19.58 14.35
C LEU A 121 8.36 -20.39 14.40
N VAL A 122 9.42 -19.90 13.76
CA VAL A 122 10.75 -20.52 13.81
C VAL A 122 11.26 -20.60 15.24
N LEU A 123 11.13 -19.53 16.03
CA LEU A 123 11.49 -19.53 17.44
C LEU A 123 10.66 -20.55 18.23
N LEU A 124 9.35 -20.60 18.01
CA LEU A 124 8.45 -21.51 18.73
C LEU A 124 8.79 -22.98 18.45
N PHE A 125 9.10 -23.33 17.20
CA PHE A 125 9.52 -24.68 16.83
C PHE A 125 10.92 -25.02 17.34
N HIS A 126 11.89 -24.12 17.14
CA HIS A 126 13.28 -24.38 17.52
C HIS A 126 13.45 -24.41 19.05
N PHE A 127 12.78 -23.49 19.76
CA PHE A 127 12.91 -23.32 21.20
C PHE A 127 11.78 -23.94 22.04
N PHE A 128 10.93 -24.78 21.45
CA PHE A 128 9.76 -25.36 22.10
C PHE A 128 10.08 -25.95 23.48
N TRP A 129 11.12 -26.78 23.55
CA TRP A 129 11.52 -27.45 24.80
C TRP A 129 12.07 -26.47 25.84
N GLN A 130 12.80 -25.43 25.46
CA GLN A 130 13.22 -24.40 26.43
C GLN A 130 12.01 -23.64 26.99
N ILE A 131 11.00 -23.32 26.16
CA ILE A 131 9.77 -22.66 26.61
C ILE A 131 9.04 -23.53 27.64
N VAL A 132 8.91 -24.83 27.37
CA VAL A 132 8.29 -25.79 28.31
C VAL A 132 9.07 -25.86 29.62
N ILE A 133 10.40 -25.96 29.57
CA ILE A 133 11.24 -26.01 30.78
C ILE A 133 11.06 -24.75 31.63
N VAL A 134 11.10 -23.56 31.02
CA VAL A 134 10.86 -22.29 31.72
C VAL A 134 9.46 -22.26 32.33
N GLY A 135 8.43 -22.69 31.58
CA GLY A 135 7.07 -22.78 32.09
C GLY A 135 6.93 -23.70 33.32
N VAL A 136 7.57 -24.88 33.27
CA VAL A 136 7.59 -25.82 34.41
C VAL A 136 8.34 -25.24 35.60
N LEU A 137 9.48 -24.58 35.39
CA LEU A 137 10.23 -23.94 36.47
C LEU A 137 9.43 -22.82 37.14
N VAL A 138 8.72 -22.00 36.36
CA VAL A 138 7.84 -20.94 36.90
C VAL A 138 6.70 -21.56 37.69
N ALA A 139 6.03 -22.59 37.16
CA ALA A 139 4.94 -23.26 37.86
C ALA A 139 5.41 -23.95 39.15
N GLY A 140 6.54 -24.67 39.10
CA GLY A 140 7.13 -25.32 40.26
C GLY A 140 7.58 -24.31 41.32
N GLY A 141 8.21 -23.21 40.89
CA GLY A 141 8.59 -22.10 41.78
C GLY A 141 7.37 -21.43 42.42
N TYR A 142 6.29 -21.24 41.66
CA TYR A 142 5.03 -20.71 42.17
C TYR A 142 4.43 -21.63 43.25
N ILE A 143 4.35 -22.93 43.00
CA ILE A 143 3.85 -23.91 43.98
C ILE A 143 4.71 -23.92 45.25
N MET A 144 6.03 -23.90 45.09
CA MET A 144 6.95 -23.88 46.23
C MET A 144 6.79 -22.59 47.05
N TRP A 145 6.65 -21.44 46.39
CA TRP A 145 6.38 -20.17 47.06
C TRP A 145 5.07 -20.20 47.84
N ASP A 146 4.01 -20.75 47.24
CA ASP A 146 2.69 -20.86 47.86
C ASP A 146 2.75 -21.76 49.11
N ASN A 147 3.38 -22.94 49.00
CA ASN A 147 3.58 -23.84 50.13
C ASN A 147 4.39 -23.19 51.27
N VAL A 148 5.45 -22.44 50.96
CA VAL A 148 6.26 -21.74 51.99
C VAL A 148 5.47 -20.63 52.65
N ARG A 149 4.62 -19.92 51.90
CA ARG A 149 3.71 -18.91 52.45
C ARG A 149 2.70 -19.55 53.41
N GLU A 150 2.14 -20.68 53.04
CA GLU A 150 1.21 -21.44 53.90
C GLU A 150 1.88 -21.94 55.18
N LEU A 151 3.16 -22.29 55.14
CA LEU A 151 3.92 -22.74 56.32
C LEU A 151 4.36 -21.59 57.25
N ARG A 152 4.35 -20.34 56.78
CA ARG A 152 4.74 -19.15 57.56
C ARG A 152 3.55 -18.39 58.15
N GLY A 153 2.32 -18.70 57.72
CA GLY A 153 1.07 -18.27 58.36
C GLY A 153 0.59 -19.32 59.35
#